data_AF-W5YLP3-F1
#
_entry.id   AF-W5YLP3-F1
#
_cell.length_a   1.000
_cell.length_b   1.000
_cell.length_c   1.000
_cell.angle_alpha   90.00
_cell.angle_beta   90.00
_cell.angle_gamma   90.00
#
_symmetry.space_group_name_H-M   'P 1'
#
loop_
_entity.id
_entity.type
_entity.pdbx_description
1 polymer ?
#
loop_
_entity_poly.entity_id
_entity_poly.type
_entity_poly.pdbx_seq_one_letter_code
_entity_poly.pdbx_strand_id
1 'polypeptide(L)'
;MRGWVKLFRWFKLLLINYTKKRSIKSPYNLKISKKSDLKGAIVIYPEITAGNPLGAKFVVRWLLNKPGVINGNKDFGNKEIFFFYDSIFNDWDLNPNEGHHLIVSELKSDIYRINNESGRAGQCYMIRKGRDRALDYHEPGAINVDGMTHEELSIIFNECKYFICYDLYTMYSRYAAMCGCIPIVVPQTGVSLEEWYPDVENRYGIAYGWDNVSWAVESREKLLETLAEKRIVELESVDRFVLTTERYFFDELNKTSEL
;
A
#
# COMPACT_ATOMS: atom_id res chain seq x y z
N MET A 1 10.54 21.07 28.56
CA MET A 1 9.42 21.51 27.69
C MET A 1 8.99 20.50 26.60
N ARG A 2 9.84 19.63 26.06
CA ARG A 2 9.46 18.66 24.99
C ARG A 2 8.54 17.48 25.42
N GLY A 3 8.58 17.06 26.69
CA GLY A 3 7.78 15.92 27.18
C GLY A 3 6.28 16.19 27.30
N TRP A 4 5.92 17.40 27.76
CA TRP A 4 4.53 17.81 27.97
C TRP A 4 3.73 17.96 26.67
N VAL A 5 4.40 18.39 25.59
CA VAL A 5 3.78 18.50 24.26
C VAL A 5 3.49 17.13 23.66
N LYS A 6 4.37 16.13 23.87
CA LYS A 6 4.12 14.74 23.46
C LYS A 6 2.98 14.12 24.26
N LEU A 7 2.97 14.33 25.57
CA LEU A 7 1.91 13.83 26.46
C LEU A 7 0.55 14.44 26.09
N PHE A 8 0.49 15.75 25.84
CA PHE A 8 -0.73 16.45 25.42
C PHE A 8 -1.23 15.98 24.04
N ARG A 9 -0.33 15.78 23.06
CA ARG A 9 -0.68 15.22 21.75
C ARG A 9 -1.22 13.79 21.87
N TRP A 10 -0.62 12.98 22.73
CA TRP A 10 -1.07 11.61 23.01
C TRP A 10 -2.42 11.59 23.72
N PHE A 11 -2.63 12.45 24.71
CA PHE A 11 -3.91 12.61 25.40
C PHE A 11 -5.01 13.09 24.44
N LYS A 12 -4.70 14.05 23.56
CA LYS A 12 -5.62 14.53 22.52
C LYS A 12 -5.97 13.42 21.52
N LEU A 13 -5.00 12.61 21.10
CA LEU A 13 -5.22 11.43 20.24
C LEU A 13 -6.12 10.39 20.93
N LEU A 14 -5.87 10.10 22.21
CA LEU A 14 -6.72 9.20 23.00
C LEU A 14 -8.13 9.75 23.16
N LEU A 15 -8.29 11.04 23.45
CA LEU A 15 -9.61 11.67 23.58
C LEU A 15 -10.38 11.62 22.24
N ILE A 16 -9.69 11.89 21.12
CA ILE A 16 -10.27 11.80 19.77
C ILE A 16 -10.66 10.34 19.43
N ASN A 17 -9.84 9.36 19.83
CA ASN A 17 -10.13 7.95 19.57
C ASN A 17 -11.22 7.39 20.49
N TYR A 18 -11.29 7.84 21.74
CA TYR A 18 -12.33 7.44 22.70
C TYR A 18 -13.70 8.02 22.32
N THR A 19 -13.73 9.27 21.84
CA THR A 19 -14.97 9.94 21.42
C THR A 19 -15.45 9.53 20.03
N LYS A 20 -14.55 9.10 19.15
CA LYS A 20 -14.92 8.51 17.86
C LYS A 20 -15.24 7.03 18.03
N LYS A 21 -16.54 6.67 18.09
CA LYS A 21 -17.00 5.33 17.70
C LYS A 21 -16.66 5.12 16.22
N ARG A 22 -15.41 4.74 15.93
CA ARG A 22 -14.98 4.44 14.57
C ARG A 22 -15.74 3.20 14.13
N SER A 23 -16.73 3.38 13.25
CA SER A 23 -17.29 2.28 12.49
C SER A 23 -16.19 1.80 11.55
N ILE A 24 -15.59 0.65 11.88
CA ILE A 24 -14.63 0.00 10.99
C ILE A 24 -15.46 -0.68 9.90
N LYS A 25 -15.63 -0.01 8.76
CA LYS A 25 -16.16 -0.64 7.56
C LYS A 25 -15.00 -1.33 6.86
N SER A 26 -15.06 -2.64 6.75
CA SER A 26 -14.08 -3.48 6.06
C SER A 26 -14.84 -4.39 5.11
N PRO A 27 -14.35 -4.62 3.87
CA PRO A 27 -14.94 -5.62 2.97
C PRO A 27 -14.72 -7.05 3.51
N TYR A 28 -13.70 -7.23 4.36
CA TYR A 28 -13.45 -8.46 5.07
C TYR A 28 -14.38 -8.59 6.27
N ASN A 29 -14.86 -9.81 6.53
CA ASN A 29 -15.65 -10.16 7.71
C ASN A 29 -14.77 -10.18 8.97
N LEU A 30 -14.30 -9.01 9.39
CA LEU A 30 -13.43 -8.83 10.54
C LEU A 30 -14.26 -8.77 11.82
N LYS A 31 -13.86 -9.56 12.81
CA LYS A 31 -14.38 -9.46 14.17
C LYS A 31 -13.47 -8.52 14.97
N ILE A 32 -14.05 -7.64 15.77
CA ILE A 32 -13.29 -6.82 16.72
C ILE A 32 -12.83 -7.73 17.86
N SER A 33 -11.51 -7.85 18.03
CA SER A 33 -10.89 -8.66 19.09
C SER A 33 -11.19 -8.09 20.48
N LYS A 34 -11.45 -8.95 21.45
CA LYS A 34 -11.54 -8.63 22.88
C LYS A 34 -10.17 -8.78 23.54
N LYS A 35 -10.01 -8.21 24.73
CA LYS A 35 -8.79 -8.36 25.55
C LYS A 35 -8.45 -9.84 25.85
N SER A 36 -9.47 -10.70 25.97
CA SER A 36 -9.29 -12.15 26.17
C SER A 36 -8.55 -12.82 25.01
N ASP A 37 -8.74 -12.32 23.79
CA ASP A 37 -8.23 -12.95 22.57
C ASP A 37 -6.70 -12.77 22.46
N LEU A 38 -6.14 -11.76 23.16
CA LEU A 38 -4.70 -11.48 23.16
C LEU A 38 -3.84 -12.59 23.77
N LYS A 39 -4.41 -13.46 24.63
CA LYS A 39 -3.63 -14.47 25.37
C LYS A 39 -2.87 -15.43 24.46
N GLY A 40 -3.40 -15.70 23.26
CA GLY A 40 -2.78 -16.57 22.25
C GLY A 40 -2.67 -15.94 20.87
N ALA A 41 -2.92 -14.64 20.75
CA ALA A 41 -2.89 -13.96 19.45
C ALA A 41 -1.46 -13.63 19.03
N ILE A 42 -1.21 -13.78 17.73
CA ILE A 42 -0.11 -13.12 17.05
C ILE A 42 -0.60 -11.72 16.67
N VAL A 43 0.09 -10.69 17.17
CA VAL A 43 -0.26 -9.30 16.90
C VAL A 43 0.72 -8.70 15.92
N ILE A 44 0.20 -8.16 14.82
CA ILE A 44 0.97 -7.52 13.76
C ILE A 44 0.91 -6.00 13.96
N TYR A 45 2.07 -5.37 13.97
CA TYR A 45 2.18 -3.91 13.97
C TYR A 45 2.99 -3.42 12.77
N PRO A 46 2.66 -2.26 12.18
CA PRO A 46 3.54 -1.60 11.24
C PRO A 46 4.79 -1.02 11.94
N GLU A 47 5.81 -0.68 11.16
CA GLU A 47 7.08 -0.09 11.62
C GLU A 47 6.89 1.25 12.36
N ILE A 48 5.81 1.98 12.08
CA ILE A 48 5.51 3.24 12.74
C ILE A 48 5.06 3.10 14.20
N THR A 49 4.73 1.89 14.66
CA THR A 49 4.25 1.64 16.02
C THR A 49 5.42 1.40 16.97
N ALA A 50 5.57 2.23 17.99
CA ALA A 50 6.62 2.04 19.01
C ALA A 50 6.29 0.85 19.94
N GLY A 51 7.26 -0.05 20.12
CA GLY A 51 7.18 -1.19 21.02
C GLY A 51 5.93 -2.05 20.81
N ASN A 52 5.35 -2.54 21.91
CA ASN A 52 4.20 -3.44 21.91
C ASN A 52 3.03 -2.86 22.73
N PRO A 53 2.20 -1.97 22.14
CA PRO A 53 1.16 -1.25 22.87
C PRO A 53 0.09 -2.14 23.50
N LEU A 54 -0.18 -3.32 22.94
CA LEU A 54 -1.16 -4.27 23.49
C LEU A 54 -0.56 -5.22 24.52
N GLY A 55 0.75 -5.17 24.76
CA GLY A 55 1.44 -6.12 25.64
C GLY A 55 1.26 -7.57 25.19
N ALA A 56 1.12 -7.80 23.88
CA ALA A 56 0.92 -9.12 23.32
C ALA A 56 2.14 -10.01 23.50
N LYS A 57 1.94 -11.31 23.68
CA LYS A 57 3.05 -12.25 23.85
C LYS A 57 3.82 -12.48 22.55
N PHE A 58 3.11 -12.53 21.43
CA PHE A 58 3.65 -12.81 20.11
C PHE A 58 3.46 -11.60 19.20
N VAL A 59 4.58 -11.04 18.74
CA VAL A 59 4.58 -9.78 18.00
C VAL A 59 5.31 -9.94 16.68
N VAL A 60 4.60 -9.59 15.61
CA VAL A 60 5.14 -9.44 14.27
C VAL A 60 5.30 -7.94 13.98
N ARG A 61 6.46 -7.55 13.48
CA ARG A 61 6.70 -6.22 12.93
C ARG A 61 6.68 -6.27 11.41
N TRP A 62 5.76 -5.56 10.78
CA TRP A 62 5.69 -5.47 9.32
C TRP A 62 6.25 -4.13 8.84
N LEU A 63 7.34 -4.19 8.07
CA LEU A 63 8.04 -3.06 7.50
C LEU A 63 7.35 -2.64 6.20
N LEU A 64 6.48 -1.63 6.29
CA LEU A 64 5.81 -0.98 5.15
C LEU A 64 6.60 0.21 4.63
N ASN A 65 7.66 0.60 5.33
CA ASN A 65 8.67 1.57 4.94
C ASN A 65 9.97 1.28 5.72
N LYS A 66 11.08 1.96 5.36
CA LYS A 66 12.31 1.92 6.16
C LYS A 66 12.06 2.44 7.58
N PRO A 67 12.46 1.70 8.62
CA PRO A 67 12.34 2.14 10.01
C PRO A 67 12.86 3.57 10.24
N GLY A 68 12.03 4.39 10.87
CA GLY A 68 12.36 5.77 11.23
C GLY A 68 12.10 6.82 10.14
N VAL A 69 11.77 6.46 8.90
CA VAL A 69 11.52 7.44 7.83
C VAL A 69 10.25 8.25 8.07
N ILE A 70 9.13 7.60 8.42
CA ILE A 70 7.83 8.26 8.52
C ILE A 70 7.70 9.09 9.81
N ASN A 71 8.10 8.54 10.96
CA ASN A 71 7.89 9.17 12.26
C ASN A 71 9.10 9.11 13.21
N GLY A 72 10.27 8.70 12.72
CA GLY A 72 11.48 8.53 13.53
C GLY A 72 11.46 7.30 14.46
N ASN A 73 10.42 6.46 14.42
CA ASN A 73 10.35 5.28 15.26
C ASN A 73 11.35 4.20 14.81
N LYS A 74 12.18 3.76 15.76
CA LYS A 74 13.07 2.61 15.64
C LYS A 74 13.04 1.73 16.91
N ASP A 75 12.06 1.99 17.77
CA ASP A 75 11.91 1.31 19.05
C ASP A 75 11.04 0.06 18.85
N PHE A 76 11.72 -1.08 18.72
CA PHE A 76 11.11 -2.40 18.52
C PHE A 76 11.52 -3.33 19.67
N GLY A 77 10.63 -4.23 20.07
CA GLY A 77 10.91 -5.18 21.15
C GLY A 77 11.92 -6.25 20.76
N ASN A 78 12.65 -6.77 21.76
CA ASN A 78 13.71 -7.77 21.56
C ASN A 78 13.23 -9.18 21.16
N LYS A 79 11.91 -9.41 21.08
CA LYS A 79 11.30 -10.73 20.79
C LYS A 79 10.28 -10.66 19.65
N GLU A 80 10.39 -9.65 18.81
CA GLU A 80 9.54 -9.50 17.63
C GLU A 80 10.15 -10.25 16.44
N ILE A 81 9.32 -10.80 15.57
CA ILE A 81 9.75 -11.29 14.26
C ILE A 81 9.39 -10.23 13.21
N PHE A 82 10.31 -9.98 12.29
CA PHE A 82 10.18 -8.92 11.28
C PHE A 82 9.81 -9.51 9.93
N PHE A 83 8.90 -8.84 9.22
CA PHE A 83 8.58 -9.08 7.81
C PHE A 83 8.62 -7.76 7.07
N PHE A 84 8.84 -7.79 5.76
CA PHE A 84 8.91 -6.57 4.93
C PHE A 84 7.99 -6.70 3.72
N TYR A 85 7.46 -5.57 3.25
CA TYR A 85 6.61 -5.54 2.06
C TYR A 85 7.42 -5.47 0.75
N ASP A 86 8.48 -4.68 0.75
CA ASP A 86 9.38 -4.50 -0.39
C ASP A 86 10.82 -4.48 0.13
N SER A 87 11.76 -4.99 -0.66
CA SER A 87 13.18 -5.07 -0.27
C SER A 87 13.77 -3.68 0.01
N ILE A 88 13.27 -2.63 -0.65
CA ILE A 88 13.69 -1.25 -0.38
C ILE A 88 13.26 -0.77 1.01
N PHE A 89 12.25 -1.38 1.62
CA PHE A 89 11.77 -1.03 2.97
C PHE A 89 12.42 -1.87 4.06
N ASN A 90 13.10 -2.95 3.71
CA ASN A 90 13.75 -3.80 4.70
C ASN A 90 14.96 -3.11 5.34
N ASP A 91 15.23 -3.49 6.60
CA ASP A 91 16.47 -3.19 7.30
C ASP A 91 17.18 -4.54 7.53
N TRP A 92 18.27 -4.79 6.81
CA TRP A 92 18.91 -6.10 6.78
C TRP A 92 19.68 -6.44 8.06
N ASP A 93 20.08 -5.43 8.83
CA ASP A 93 20.67 -5.66 10.15
C ASP A 93 19.60 -6.13 11.15
N LEU A 94 18.39 -5.61 10.98
CA LEU A 94 17.24 -5.87 11.85
C LEU A 94 16.46 -7.13 11.43
N ASN A 95 16.39 -7.39 10.13
CA ASN A 95 15.70 -8.50 9.51
C ASN A 95 16.55 -9.11 8.38
N PRO A 96 17.51 -9.98 8.72
CA PRO A 96 18.44 -10.56 7.75
C PRO A 96 17.84 -11.66 6.88
N ASN A 97 16.60 -12.10 7.15
CA ASN A 97 15.99 -13.23 6.44
C ASN A 97 15.16 -12.75 5.24
N GLU A 98 15.68 -12.98 4.04
CA GLU A 98 14.98 -12.72 2.77
C GLU A 98 13.63 -13.46 2.66
N GLY A 99 13.50 -14.61 3.33
CA GLY A 99 12.26 -15.39 3.37
C GLY A 99 11.12 -14.72 4.14
N HIS A 100 11.39 -13.64 4.88
CA HIS A 100 10.37 -12.84 5.59
C HIS A 100 9.73 -11.76 4.71
N HIS A 101 9.69 -11.97 3.40
CA HIS A 101 8.95 -11.15 2.47
C HIS A 101 7.44 -11.46 2.59
N LEU A 102 6.64 -10.45 2.98
CA LEU A 102 5.18 -10.53 3.08
C LEU A 102 4.54 -9.50 2.17
N ILE A 103 3.88 -9.97 1.12
CA ILE A 103 3.16 -9.13 0.17
C ILE A 103 1.68 -9.30 0.43
N VAL A 104 0.99 -8.19 0.72
CA VAL A 104 -0.48 -8.16 0.75
C VAL A 104 -0.92 -6.94 -0.02
N SER A 105 -1.73 -7.14 -1.05
CA SER A 105 -2.20 -6.08 -1.93
C SER A 105 -3.68 -6.25 -2.26
N GLU A 106 -4.42 -5.16 -2.26
CA GLU A 106 -5.83 -5.19 -2.65
C GLU A 106 -6.00 -4.57 -4.04
N LEU A 107 -6.10 -5.44 -5.05
CA LEU A 107 -6.27 -5.05 -6.45
C LEU A 107 -7.67 -4.48 -6.76
N LYS A 108 -8.66 -4.68 -5.89
CA LYS A 108 -10.04 -4.18 -6.05
C LYS A 108 -10.63 -4.51 -7.43
N SER A 109 -10.37 -5.72 -7.94
CA SER A 109 -10.88 -6.18 -9.24
C SER A 109 -12.40 -6.34 -9.28
N ASP A 110 -13.04 -6.39 -8.11
CA ASP A 110 -14.48 -6.29 -7.94
C ASP A 110 -15.04 -4.88 -8.24
N ILE A 111 -14.18 -3.85 -8.24
CA ILE A 111 -14.53 -2.46 -8.53
C ILE A 111 -13.91 -2.02 -9.86
N TYR A 112 -12.60 -2.16 -10.03
CA TYR A 112 -11.86 -1.74 -11.21
C TYR A 112 -11.82 -2.85 -12.25
N ARG A 113 -12.70 -2.73 -13.23
CA ARG A 113 -12.76 -3.57 -14.42
C ARG A 113 -13.45 -2.80 -15.54
N ILE A 114 -13.20 -3.22 -16.77
CA ILE A 114 -13.99 -2.74 -17.91
C ILE A 114 -15.44 -3.18 -17.68
N ASN A 115 -16.34 -2.21 -17.60
CA ASN A 115 -17.80 -2.44 -17.48
C ASN A 115 -18.61 -1.69 -18.55
N ASN A 116 -17.92 -0.97 -19.44
CA ASN A 116 -18.50 -0.20 -20.52
C ASN A 116 -17.67 -0.39 -21.80
N GLU A 117 -18.32 -0.83 -22.87
CA GLU A 117 -17.74 -1.02 -24.22
C GLU A 117 -17.93 0.21 -25.11
N SER A 118 -18.69 1.22 -24.68
CA SER A 118 -18.86 2.46 -25.44
C SER A 118 -17.59 3.30 -25.46
N GLY A 119 -17.49 4.17 -26.48
CA GLY A 119 -16.30 4.99 -26.72
C GLY A 119 -15.93 5.85 -25.52
N ARG A 120 -14.65 5.79 -25.12
CA ARG A 120 -14.08 6.63 -24.06
C ARG A 120 -13.67 7.99 -24.60
N ALA A 121 -13.94 9.05 -23.86
CA ALA A 121 -13.64 10.43 -24.27
C ALA A 121 -13.23 11.30 -23.08
N GLY A 122 -12.54 12.41 -23.35
CA GLY A 122 -12.13 13.35 -22.31
C GLY A 122 -11.02 12.85 -21.38
N GLN A 123 -10.77 13.62 -20.32
CA GLN A 123 -9.68 13.41 -19.38
C GLN A 123 -10.17 13.50 -17.93
N CYS A 124 -9.61 12.67 -17.07
CA CYS A 124 -9.64 12.88 -15.62
C CYS A 124 -8.21 13.04 -15.11
N TYR A 125 -8.02 13.64 -13.93
CA TYR A 125 -6.70 13.85 -13.36
C TYR A 125 -6.67 13.75 -11.84
N MET A 126 -5.49 13.44 -11.31
CA MET A 126 -5.24 13.27 -9.87
C MET A 126 -3.90 13.86 -9.45
N ILE A 127 -3.88 14.62 -8.36
CA ILE A 127 -2.70 15.32 -7.86
C ILE A 127 -2.00 14.53 -6.75
N ARG A 128 -2.71 14.18 -5.67
CA ARG A 128 -2.19 13.47 -4.47
C ARG A 128 -0.82 13.92 -3.95
N LYS A 129 0.25 13.19 -4.28
CA LYS A 129 1.63 13.43 -3.84
C LYS A 129 2.36 14.44 -4.74
N GLY A 130 1.79 14.79 -5.89
CA GLY A 130 2.33 15.78 -6.82
C GLY A 130 1.90 17.22 -6.55
N ARG A 131 1.69 17.62 -5.28
CA ARG A 131 1.17 18.96 -4.94
C ARG A 131 2.09 20.09 -5.32
N ASP A 132 3.39 19.81 -5.37
CA ASP A 132 4.44 20.79 -5.71
C ASP A 132 4.71 20.84 -7.22
N ARG A 133 3.88 20.17 -8.04
CA ARG A 133 4.04 20.08 -9.49
C ARG A 133 3.19 21.13 -10.20
N ALA A 134 3.67 21.62 -11.34
CA ALA A 134 2.85 22.40 -12.25
C ALA A 134 1.67 21.54 -12.75
N LEU A 135 0.47 22.12 -12.77
CA LEU A 135 -0.77 21.45 -13.18
C LEU A 135 -1.14 21.83 -14.61
N ASP A 136 -0.23 21.57 -15.54
CA ASP A 136 -0.28 22.01 -16.94
C ASP A 136 -0.31 20.84 -17.95
N TYR A 137 -0.50 19.61 -17.46
CA TYR A 137 -0.46 18.38 -18.27
C TYR A 137 -1.85 17.81 -18.61
N HIS A 138 -2.93 18.45 -18.15
CA HIS A 138 -4.31 18.09 -18.46
C HIS A 138 -5.08 19.25 -19.10
N GLU A 139 -6.15 18.93 -19.81
CA GLU A 139 -7.06 19.94 -20.38
C GLU A 139 -7.81 20.71 -19.28
N PRO A 140 -8.08 22.02 -19.45
CA PRO A 140 -8.80 22.82 -18.44
C PRO A 140 -10.17 22.27 -18.01
N GLY A 141 -10.83 21.45 -18.84
CA GLY A 141 -12.11 20.80 -18.55
C GLY A 141 -11.99 19.40 -17.95
N ALA A 142 -10.77 18.92 -17.66
CA ALA A 142 -10.56 17.59 -17.11
C ALA A 142 -11.16 17.44 -15.71
N ILE A 143 -11.67 16.26 -15.39
CA ILE A 143 -12.32 15.98 -14.11
C ILE A 143 -11.24 15.73 -13.04
N ASN A 144 -11.22 16.55 -11.98
CA ASN A 144 -10.37 16.26 -10.82
C ASN A 144 -10.99 15.12 -10.00
N VAL A 145 -10.23 14.03 -9.79
CA VAL A 145 -10.72 12.85 -9.07
C VAL A 145 -10.10 12.65 -7.69
N ASP A 146 -9.37 13.63 -7.16
CA ASP A 146 -8.86 13.57 -5.79
C ASP A 146 -10.00 13.49 -4.76
N GLY A 147 -9.89 12.53 -3.83
CA GLY A 147 -10.84 12.35 -2.73
C GLY A 147 -12.10 11.55 -3.07
N MET A 148 -12.29 11.17 -4.33
CA MET A 148 -13.38 10.29 -4.75
C MET A 148 -13.22 8.86 -4.20
N THR A 149 -14.34 8.16 -4.03
CA THR A 149 -14.39 6.75 -3.64
C THR A 149 -13.90 5.84 -4.78
N HIS A 150 -13.61 4.57 -4.45
CA HIS A 150 -13.16 3.62 -5.47
C HIS A 150 -14.24 3.36 -6.53
N GLU A 151 -15.50 3.35 -6.11
CA GLU A 151 -16.68 3.16 -6.96
C GLU A 151 -16.85 4.35 -7.94
N GLU A 152 -16.78 5.58 -7.45
CA GLU A 152 -16.82 6.79 -8.30
C GLU A 152 -15.64 6.81 -9.28
N LEU A 153 -14.43 6.47 -8.83
CA LEU A 153 -13.25 6.39 -9.69
C LEU A 153 -13.41 5.34 -10.79
N SER A 154 -13.98 4.17 -10.48
CA SER A 154 -14.19 3.12 -11.48
C SER A 154 -15.16 3.57 -12.58
N ILE A 155 -16.21 4.31 -12.23
CA ILE A 155 -17.13 4.91 -13.21
C ILE A 155 -16.36 5.86 -14.12
N ILE A 156 -15.65 6.84 -13.55
CA ILE A 156 -14.92 7.85 -14.32
C ILE A 156 -13.83 7.22 -15.19
N PHE A 157 -13.08 6.24 -14.69
CA PHE A 157 -12.07 5.53 -15.48
C PHE A 157 -12.68 4.69 -16.62
N ASN A 158 -13.94 4.25 -16.51
CA ASN A 158 -14.63 3.60 -17.62
C ASN A 158 -15.19 4.58 -18.66
N GLU A 159 -15.30 5.87 -18.33
CA GLU A 159 -15.81 6.92 -19.24
C GLU A 159 -14.68 7.71 -19.90
N CYS A 160 -13.63 8.03 -19.14
CA CYS A 160 -12.51 8.86 -19.59
C CYS A 160 -11.55 8.10 -20.52
N LYS A 161 -11.06 8.78 -21.56
CA LYS A 161 -10.01 8.23 -22.42
C LYS A 161 -8.65 8.24 -21.74
N TYR A 162 -8.30 9.35 -21.10
CA TYR A 162 -7.00 9.54 -20.44
C TYR A 162 -7.16 9.83 -18.95
N PHE A 163 -6.24 9.27 -18.16
CA PHE A 163 -6.07 9.60 -16.75
C PHE A 163 -4.71 10.26 -16.53
N ILE A 164 -4.70 11.56 -16.27
CA ILE A 164 -3.48 12.35 -16.06
C ILE A 164 -3.09 12.32 -14.58
N CYS A 165 -1.97 11.70 -14.26
CA CYS A 165 -1.56 11.50 -12.87
C CYS A 165 -0.28 12.26 -12.52
N TYR A 166 -0.39 13.20 -11.58
CA TYR A 166 0.75 13.94 -11.05
C TYR A 166 1.45 13.20 -9.89
N ASP A 167 0.90 12.07 -9.44
CA ASP A 167 1.53 11.16 -8.48
C ASP A 167 2.36 10.10 -9.21
N LEU A 168 3.68 10.19 -9.08
CA LEU A 168 4.63 9.31 -9.77
C LEU A 168 4.48 7.83 -9.38
N TYR A 169 4.08 7.53 -8.15
CA TYR A 169 4.13 6.17 -7.62
C TYR A 169 2.78 5.81 -7.02
N THR A 170 1.87 5.29 -7.83
CA THR A 170 0.48 5.08 -7.42
C THR A 170 -0.17 3.85 -8.04
N MET A 171 -1.01 3.17 -7.26
CA MET A 171 -1.88 2.10 -7.76
C MET A 171 -3.00 2.64 -8.65
N TYR A 172 -3.36 3.93 -8.56
CA TYR A 172 -4.44 4.51 -9.36
C TYR A 172 -4.14 4.46 -10.87
N SER A 173 -2.87 4.51 -11.30
CA SER A 173 -2.51 4.31 -12.70
C SER A 173 -2.86 2.89 -13.16
N ARG A 174 -2.61 1.88 -12.32
CA ARG A 174 -2.98 0.48 -12.62
C ARG A 174 -4.50 0.30 -12.63
N TYR A 175 -5.21 0.89 -11.67
CA TYR A 175 -6.67 0.86 -11.63
C TYR A 175 -7.32 1.52 -12.86
N ALA A 176 -6.78 2.64 -13.33
CA ALA A 176 -7.22 3.29 -14.55
C ALA A 176 -7.03 2.38 -15.78
N ALA A 177 -5.86 1.75 -15.90
CA ALA A 177 -5.58 0.77 -16.95
C ALA A 177 -6.51 -0.47 -16.89
N MET A 178 -6.83 -0.97 -15.69
CA MET A 178 -7.78 -2.07 -15.48
C MET A 178 -9.21 -1.73 -15.95
N CYS A 179 -9.59 -0.45 -15.89
CA CYS A 179 -10.85 0.07 -16.43
C CYS A 179 -10.76 0.43 -17.93
N GLY A 180 -9.62 0.25 -18.57
CA GLY A 180 -9.39 0.60 -19.97
C GLY A 180 -9.16 2.10 -20.23
N CYS A 181 -9.07 2.92 -19.19
CA CYS A 181 -8.54 4.29 -19.29
C CYS A 181 -7.04 4.22 -19.57
N ILE A 182 -6.49 5.19 -20.30
CA ILE A 182 -5.04 5.25 -20.57
C ILE A 182 -4.40 6.14 -19.50
N PRO A 183 -3.69 5.56 -18.50
CA PRO A 183 -2.99 6.36 -17.49
C PRO A 183 -1.73 6.98 -18.08
N ILE A 184 -1.56 8.27 -17.83
CA ILE A 184 -0.39 9.07 -18.18
C ILE A 184 0.15 9.67 -16.90
N VAL A 185 1.24 9.12 -16.41
CA VAL A 185 2.00 9.73 -15.32
C VAL A 185 2.77 10.90 -15.90
N VAL A 186 2.57 12.08 -15.31
CA VAL A 186 3.26 13.29 -15.74
C VAL A 186 4.75 13.11 -15.46
N PRO A 187 5.65 13.39 -16.42
CA PRO A 187 7.10 13.29 -16.20
C PRO A 187 7.63 14.27 -15.16
N GLN A 188 8.55 13.82 -14.31
CA GLN A 188 9.28 14.70 -13.38
C GLN A 188 10.56 15.22 -14.05
N THR A 189 10.80 16.52 -13.95
CA THR A 189 12.04 17.15 -14.42
C THR A 189 13.27 16.47 -13.81
N GLY A 190 14.20 16.05 -14.67
CA GLY A 190 15.44 15.39 -14.25
C GLY A 190 15.28 13.93 -13.85
N VAL A 191 14.14 13.30 -14.14
CA VAL A 191 13.91 11.86 -13.94
C VAL A 191 13.54 11.24 -15.28
N SER A 192 14.42 10.39 -15.81
CA SER A 192 14.16 9.63 -17.02
C SER A 192 13.10 8.54 -16.81
N LEU A 193 12.63 7.93 -17.90
CA LEU A 193 11.70 6.80 -17.84
C LEU A 193 12.33 5.61 -17.10
N GLU A 194 13.62 5.33 -17.35
CA GLU A 194 14.38 4.24 -16.75
C GLU A 194 14.69 4.51 -15.27
N GLU A 195 14.86 5.78 -14.88
CA GLU A 195 15.06 6.16 -13.48
C GLU A 195 13.76 6.11 -12.68
N TRP A 196 12.63 6.47 -13.31
CA TRP A 196 11.32 6.43 -12.65
C TRP A 196 10.91 5.00 -12.27
N TYR A 197 10.99 4.06 -13.21
CA TYR A 197 10.79 2.64 -12.94
C TYR A 197 11.83 1.82 -13.74
N PRO A 198 12.93 1.40 -13.11
CA PRO A 198 13.96 0.60 -13.78
C PRO A 198 13.41 -0.71 -14.34
N ASP A 199 12.60 -1.41 -13.53
CA ASP A 199 11.95 -2.65 -13.96
C ASP A 199 10.84 -2.37 -14.96
N VAL A 200 10.97 -2.94 -16.16
CA VAL A 200 10.00 -2.78 -17.26
C VAL A 200 8.59 -3.20 -16.84
N GLU A 201 8.46 -4.26 -16.05
CA GLU A 201 7.17 -4.79 -15.61
C GLU A 201 6.36 -3.78 -14.79
N ASN A 202 7.04 -2.90 -14.06
CA ASN A 202 6.39 -1.86 -13.28
C ASN A 202 5.81 -0.73 -14.15
N ARG A 203 6.20 -0.67 -15.44
CA ARG A 203 5.77 0.33 -16.44
C ARG A 203 4.68 -0.20 -17.39
N TYR A 204 4.34 -1.49 -17.36
CA TYR A 204 3.30 -2.02 -18.22
C TYR A 204 1.96 -1.32 -17.99
N GLY A 205 1.26 -1.03 -19.09
CA GLY A 205 -0.04 -0.37 -19.07
C GLY A 205 -0.01 1.10 -18.66
N ILE A 206 1.17 1.72 -18.50
CA ILE A 206 1.32 3.09 -17.99
C ILE A 206 2.23 3.92 -18.88
N ALA A 207 1.76 5.11 -19.28
CA ALA A 207 2.56 6.06 -20.04
C ALA A 207 3.32 6.99 -19.08
N TYR A 208 4.59 7.27 -19.39
CA TYR A 208 5.33 8.36 -18.78
C TYR A 208 5.35 9.54 -19.75
N GLY A 209 4.40 10.45 -19.58
CA GLY A 209 4.11 11.51 -20.53
C GLY A 209 3.41 11.06 -21.82
N TRP A 210 3.00 12.04 -22.62
CA TRP A 210 2.22 11.84 -23.85
C TRP A 210 2.93 10.98 -24.90
N ASP A 211 4.26 11.09 -24.98
CA ASP A 211 5.07 10.36 -25.96
C ASP A 211 5.10 8.83 -25.70
N ASN A 212 4.61 8.37 -24.54
CA ASN A 212 4.57 6.95 -24.16
C ASN A 212 3.16 6.36 -24.13
N VAL A 213 2.17 7.05 -24.74
CA VAL A 213 0.80 6.56 -24.80
C VAL A 213 0.67 5.23 -25.57
N SER A 214 1.38 5.05 -26.68
CA SER A 214 1.35 3.79 -27.45
C SER A 214 1.82 2.61 -26.60
N TRP A 215 2.92 2.77 -25.88
CA TRP A 215 3.42 1.78 -24.92
C TRP A 215 2.37 1.38 -23.90
N ALA A 216 1.68 2.36 -23.29
CA ALA A 216 0.65 2.07 -22.29
C ALA A 216 -0.50 1.25 -22.87
N VAL A 217 -0.91 1.51 -24.11
CA VAL A 217 -1.96 0.76 -24.81
C VAL A 217 -1.47 -0.66 -25.14
N GLU A 218 -0.32 -0.77 -25.79
CA GLU A 218 0.24 -2.04 -26.28
C GLU A 218 0.63 -2.99 -25.14
N SER A 219 1.10 -2.45 -24.00
CA SER A 219 1.53 -3.25 -22.85
C SER A 219 0.43 -3.46 -21.80
N ARG A 220 -0.81 -3.01 -22.04
CA ARG A 220 -1.90 -3.14 -21.07
C ARG A 220 -2.20 -4.60 -20.72
N GLU A 221 -2.18 -5.50 -21.70
CA GLU A 221 -2.43 -6.93 -21.45
C GLU A 221 -1.37 -7.53 -20.52
N LYS A 222 -0.10 -7.19 -20.73
CA LYS A 222 1.01 -7.61 -19.84
C LYS A 222 0.82 -7.10 -18.42
N LEU A 223 0.32 -5.87 -18.23
CA LEU A 223 -0.03 -5.38 -16.90
C LEU A 223 -1.08 -6.30 -16.24
N LEU A 224 -2.14 -6.65 -16.95
CA LEU A 224 -3.20 -7.50 -16.41
C LEU A 224 -2.69 -8.90 -16.05
N GLU A 225 -1.83 -9.49 -16.88
CA GLU A 225 -1.14 -10.75 -16.61
C GLU A 225 -0.28 -10.65 -15.35
N THR A 226 0.60 -9.65 -15.26
CA THR A 226 1.44 -9.43 -14.08
C THR A 226 0.63 -9.22 -12.81
N LEU A 227 -0.52 -8.52 -12.89
CA LEU A 227 -1.40 -8.35 -11.73
C LEU A 227 -2.05 -9.68 -11.29
N ALA A 228 -2.41 -10.55 -12.24
CA ALA A 228 -2.93 -11.88 -11.95
C ALA A 228 -1.86 -12.79 -11.32
N GLU A 229 -0.63 -12.76 -11.84
CA GLU A 229 0.51 -13.52 -11.29
C GLU A 229 0.88 -13.05 -9.87
N LYS A 230 0.91 -11.73 -9.65
CA LYS A 230 1.17 -11.15 -8.32
C LYS A 230 0.18 -11.64 -7.27
N ARG A 231 -1.06 -11.96 -7.66
CA ARG A 231 -2.04 -12.53 -6.73
C ARG A 231 -1.65 -13.92 -6.24
N ILE A 232 -1.04 -14.74 -7.08
CA ILE A 232 -0.54 -16.07 -6.71
C ILE A 232 0.63 -15.92 -5.73
N VAL A 233 1.60 -15.07 -6.07
CA VAL A 233 2.77 -14.79 -5.22
C VAL A 233 2.35 -14.23 -3.85
N GLU A 234 1.34 -13.34 -3.82
CA GLU A 234 0.77 -12.83 -2.58
C GLU A 234 0.22 -13.96 -1.69
N LEU A 235 -0.59 -14.87 -2.24
CA LEU A 235 -1.15 -16.00 -1.50
C LEU A 235 -0.04 -16.90 -0.93
N GLU A 236 0.97 -17.24 -1.73
CA GLU A 236 2.12 -18.02 -1.28
C GLU A 236 2.91 -17.30 -0.18
N SER A 237 3.04 -15.97 -0.26
CA SER A 237 3.71 -15.18 0.78
C SER A 237 2.94 -15.18 2.11
N VAL A 238 1.60 -15.16 2.05
CA VAL A 238 0.73 -15.24 3.22
C VAL A 238 0.81 -16.62 3.87
N ASP A 239 0.78 -17.69 3.08
CA ASP A 239 0.92 -19.06 3.60
C ASP A 239 2.28 -19.25 4.29
N ARG A 240 3.35 -18.76 3.66
CA ARG A 240 4.69 -18.77 4.25
C ARG A 240 4.76 -17.96 5.53
N PHE A 241 4.12 -16.79 5.56
CA PHE A 241 4.03 -15.94 6.75
C PHE A 241 3.35 -16.68 7.91
N VAL A 242 2.21 -17.33 7.68
CA VAL A 242 1.50 -18.10 8.72
C VAL A 242 2.40 -19.21 9.26
N LEU A 243 2.94 -20.06 8.37
CA LEU A 243 3.81 -21.17 8.79
C LEU A 243 5.06 -20.70 9.55
N THR A 244 5.67 -19.60 9.08
CA THR A 244 6.89 -19.05 9.70
C THR A 244 6.60 -18.51 11.09
N THR A 245 5.50 -17.75 11.25
CA THR A 245 5.14 -17.16 12.54
C THR A 245 4.69 -18.22 13.54
N GLU A 246 3.90 -19.21 13.13
CA GLU A 246 3.48 -20.32 13.99
C GLU A 246 4.69 -21.11 14.50
N ARG A 247 5.61 -21.50 13.61
CA ARG A 247 6.83 -22.22 13.99
C ARG A 247 7.70 -21.39 14.92
N TYR A 248 7.96 -20.13 14.56
CA TYR A 248 8.80 -19.25 15.36
C TYR A 248 8.30 -19.10 16.80
N PHE A 249 7.00 -18.82 16.97
CA PHE A 249 6.44 -18.64 18.31
C PHE A 249 6.24 -19.96 19.07
N PHE A 250 6.02 -21.08 18.38
CA PHE A 250 6.03 -22.40 19.00
C PHE A 250 7.40 -22.75 19.59
N ASP A 251 8.48 -22.50 18.85
CA ASP A 251 9.85 -22.76 19.32
C ASP A 251 10.21 -21.85 20.50
N GLU A 252 9.83 -20.57 20.45
CA GLU A 252 10.05 -19.63 21.56
C GLU A 252 9.28 -20.02 22.83
N LEU A 253 8.09 -20.61 22.71
CA LEU A 253 7.35 -21.15 23.84
C LEU A 253 8.11 -22.30 24.51
N ASN A 254 8.61 -23.25 23.72
CA ASN A 254 9.29 -24.44 24.23
C ASN A 254 10.61 -24.08 24.95
N LYS A 255 11.37 -23.11 24.42
CA LYS A 255 12.58 -22.60 25.09
C LYS A 255 12.28 -21.96 26.44
N THR A 256 11.11 -21.36 26.61
CA THR A 256 10.73 -20.69 27.86
C THR A 256 10.20 -21.68 28.90
N SER A 257 9.73 -22.87 28.50
CA SER A 257 9.26 -23.92 29.44
C SER A 257 10.37 -24.81 29.99
N GLU A 258 11.58 -24.75 29.42
CA GLU A 258 12.75 -25.50 29.87
C GLU A 258 13.63 -24.72 30.88
N LEU A 259 13.26 -23.47 31.18
CA LEU A 259 13.90 -22.57 32.17
C LEU A 259 13.00 -22.40 33.40
#